data_AF-A0A2V8UL69-F1
#
_entry.id   AF-A0A2V8UL69-F1
#
_cell.length_a   1.000
_cell.length_b   1.000
_cell.length_c   1.000
_cell.angle_alpha   90.00
_cell.angle_beta   90.00
_cell.angle_gamma   90.00
#
_symmetry.space_group_name_H-M   'P 1'
#
loop_
_entity.id
_entity.type
_entity.pdbx_description
1 polymer ?
#
loop_
_entity_poly.entity_id
_entity_poly.type
_entity_poly.pdbx_seq_one_letter_code
_entity_poly.pdbx_strand_id
1 'polypeptide(L)'
;MFAQMKKKRIAILTYRKFPQEDWRKEEFQLHSVELAGGETVTMQLAERGSQLSNNLWLREIRKLTDSGHQTSILTTNFQAPMPTLAVSLFARWTQENSFRYMREHYGLDHLIEYGTEPIPDAVSVVNPAWRKLDGQIRSQAGRRHRLAAQFGALALSEDPTESQVQGFQQRKGHLQEEIQVLDLEIANLKQLRKQAEHHIPVKSLPVADRFTRLRTERKHFIDTLKMIAYRAETSMASLLREHMARGADDARALLRQIFQTEADLTPDLAANTLTVRLHHLTQAVHDQSIEHLLTDLNATQTVFPGTQLTLVFKLGSS
;
A
#
# COMPACT_ATOMS: atom_id res chain seq x y z
N MET A 1 20.60 10.83 5.01
CA MET A 1 19.20 11.14 5.36
C MET A 1 18.94 11.23 6.87
N PHE A 2 18.99 10.15 7.66
CA PHE A 2 18.60 10.17 9.09
C PHE A 2 19.37 11.21 9.93
N ALA A 3 20.70 11.22 9.80
CA ALA A 3 21.54 12.21 10.48
C ALA A 3 21.20 13.66 10.07
N GLN A 4 20.84 13.89 8.80
CA GLN A 4 20.47 15.23 8.30
C GLN A 4 19.12 15.68 8.90
N MET A 5 18.11 14.79 8.95
CA MET A 5 16.81 15.12 9.54
C MET A 5 16.91 15.34 11.04
N LYS A 6 17.71 14.53 11.75
CA LYS A 6 18.00 14.74 13.18
C LYS A 6 18.61 16.12 13.44
N LYS A 7 19.57 16.58 12.61
CA LYS A 7 20.12 17.94 12.69
C LYS A 7 19.05 19.03 12.50
N LYS A 8 18.03 18.78 11.69
CA LYS A 8 16.88 19.66 11.49
C LYS A 8 15.79 19.52 12.57
N ARG A 9 16.04 18.71 13.62
CA ARG A 9 15.05 18.36 14.67
C ARG A 9 13.78 17.70 14.13
N ILE A 10 13.91 16.96 13.03
CA ILE A 10 12.84 16.15 12.44
C ILE A 10 13.08 14.69 12.82
N ALA A 11 12.14 14.11 13.57
CA ALA A 11 12.19 12.70 13.90
C ALA A 11 11.79 11.83 12.70
N ILE A 12 12.49 10.71 12.52
CA ILE A 12 12.17 9.69 11.51
C ILE A 12 11.63 8.45 12.21
N LEU A 13 10.64 7.81 11.59
CA LEU A 13 10.11 6.50 11.94
C LEU A 13 9.92 5.69 10.64
N THR A 14 10.52 4.50 10.54
CA THR A 14 10.49 3.71 9.30
C THR A 14 10.78 2.24 9.53
N TYR A 15 10.32 1.37 8.62
CA TYR A 15 10.67 -0.04 8.64
C TYR A 15 12.14 -0.27 8.34
N ARG A 16 12.71 -1.29 8.98
CA ARG A 16 14.02 -1.85 8.63
C ARG A 16 13.79 -3.01 7.67
N LYS A 17 14.02 -2.78 6.36
CA LYS A 17 13.73 -3.76 5.29
C LYS A 17 14.54 -5.07 5.41
N PHE A 18 15.70 -5.01 6.06
CA PHE A 18 16.57 -6.15 6.31
C PHE A 18 17.08 -6.06 7.76
N PRO A 19 16.28 -6.49 8.75
CA PRO A 19 16.76 -6.55 10.11
C PRO A 19 17.88 -7.59 10.23
N GLN A 20 18.72 -7.43 11.24
CA GLN A 20 19.59 -8.51 11.69
C GLN A 20 18.74 -9.67 12.23
N GLU A 21 19.40 -10.73 12.70
CA GLU A 21 18.78 -11.90 13.32
C GLU A 21 17.60 -11.57 14.25
N ASP A 22 16.66 -12.50 14.28
CA ASP A 22 15.47 -12.42 15.13
C ASP A 22 15.87 -12.35 16.61
N TRP A 23 15.18 -11.49 17.35
CA TRP A 23 15.37 -11.39 18.80
C TRP A 23 14.70 -12.55 19.51
N ARG A 24 15.13 -12.84 20.74
CA ARG A 24 14.54 -13.94 21.49
C ARG A 24 13.11 -13.59 21.87
N LYS A 25 12.20 -14.58 21.85
CA LYS A 25 10.76 -14.34 22.09
C LYS A 25 10.49 -13.81 23.50
N GLU A 26 11.34 -14.15 24.45
CA GLU A 26 11.24 -13.75 25.86
C GLU A 26 11.50 -12.25 26.07
N GLU A 27 12.07 -11.57 25.08
CA GLU A 27 12.30 -10.12 25.14
C GLU A 27 11.04 -9.32 24.82
N PHE A 28 10.02 -9.95 24.24
CA PHE A 28 8.78 -9.29 23.86
C PHE A 28 7.81 -9.29 25.04
N GLN A 29 7.21 -8.12 25.27
CA GLN A 29 6.20 -7.93 26.30
C GLN A 29 4.88 -7.50 25.67
N LEU A 30 3.79 -7.86 26.34
CA LEU A 30 2.46 -7.48 25.89
C LEU A 30 2.21 -6.01 26.23
N HIS A 31 1.93 -5.20 25.22
CA HIS A 31 1.53 -3.80 25.37
C HIS A 31 0.14 -3.59 24.80
N SER A 32 -0.74 -2.98 25.59
CA SER A 32 -2.03 -2.47 25.12
C SER A 32 -1.80 -1.14 24.40
N VAL A 33 -2.35 -1.05 23.19
CA VAL A 33 -2.20 0.14 22.34
C VAL A 33 -3.54 0.52 21.71
N GLU A 34 -3.84 1.82 21.75
CA GLU A 34 -5.03 2.38 21.12
C GLU A 34 -4.74 2.67 19.64
N LEU A 35 -5.57 2.14 18.75
CA LEU A 35 -5.54 2.39 17.33
C LEU A 35 -6.25 3.71 17.00
N ALA A 36 -6.04 4.24 15.80
CA ALA A 36 -6.68 5.48 15.35
C ALA A 36 -8.22 5.43 15.34
N GLY A 37 -8.82 4.23 15.39
CA GLY A 37 -10.27 4.02 15.48
C GLY A 37 -10.80 3.79 16.89
N GLY A 38 -10.03 4.10 17.94
CA GLY A 38 -10.41 3.94 19.36
C GLY A 38 -10.29 2.51 19.91
N GLU A 39 -10.10 1.52 19.03
CA GLU A 39 -9.88 0.13 19.43
C GLU A 39 -8.56 -0.04 20.19
N THR A 40 -8.61 -0.68 21.35
CA THR A 40 -7.40 -1.10 22.05
C THR A 40 -7.03 -2.52 21.63
N VAL A 41 -5.85 -2.68 21.04
CA VAL A 41 -5.29 -3.98 20.67
C VAL A 41 -4.05 -4.28 21.49
N THR A 42 -3.79 -5.55 21.72
CA THR A 42 -2.56 -6.00 22.39
C THR A 42 -1.50 -6.35 21.35
N MET A 43 -0.26 -5.93 21.59
CA MET A 43 0.88 -6.22 20.72
C MET A 43 2.07 -6.70 21.55
N GLN A 44 2.75 -7.74 21.07
CA GLN A 44 4.04 -8.19 21.60
C GLN A 44 5.14 -7.28 21.04
N LEU A 45 5.70 -6.41 21.87
CA LEU A 45 6.71 -5.42 21.47
C LEU A 45 7.98 -5.57 22.30
N ALA A 46 9.11 -5.26 21.67
CA ALA A 46 10.41 -5.15 22.30
C ALA A 46 11.17 -3.94 21.73
N GLU A 47 12.09 -3.38 22.50
CA GLU A 47 12.93 -2.26 22.09
C GLU A 47 14.40 -2.48 22.43
N ARG A 48 15.28 -2.12 21.49
CA ARG A 48 16.74 -2.07 21.68
C ARG A 48 17.35 -0.83 21.05
N GLY A 49 18.56 -0.49 21.48
CA GLY A 49 19.41 0.45 20.73
C GLY A 49 19.97 -0.20 19.47
N SER A 50 20.03 0.55 18.37
CA SER A 50 20.56 0.07 17.09
C SER A 50 21.47 1.12 16.48
N GLN A 51 22.67 0.73 16.07
CA GLN A 51 23.65 1.62 15.47
C GLN A 51 23.76 1.34 13.97
N LEU A 52 23.62 2.39 13.16
CA LEU A 52 23.86 2.29 11.73
C LEU A 52 25.36 2.33 11.41
N SER A 53 25.74 1.90 10.20
CA SER A 53 27.14 1.88 9.73
C SER A 53 27.84 3.24 9.73
N ASN A 54 27.08 4.33 9.77
CA ASN A 54 27.59 5.70 9.92
C ASN A 54 27.66 6.18 11.39
N ASN A 55 27.70 5.24 12.33
CA ASN A 55 27.73 5.44 13.79
C ASN A 55 26.50 6.16 14.39
N LEU A 56 25.42 6.32 13.62
CA LEU A 56 24.20 6.94 14.12
C LEU A 56 23.43 5.95 15.01
N TRP A 57 23.25 6.34 16.27
CA TRP A 57 22.40 5.63 17.22
C TRP A 57 20.91 5.95 17.02
N LEU A 58 20.11 4.89 17.04
CA LEU A 58 18.67 4.85 16.85
C LEU A 58 18.04 3.93 17.90
N ARG A 59 16.73 4.04 18.06
CA ARG A 59 15.92 3.00 18.70
C ARG A 59 15.42 2.05 17.62
N GLU A 60 15.49 0.76 17.90
CA GLU A 60 14.85 -0.29 17.12
C GLU A 60 13.72 -0.88 17.94
N ILE A 61 12.52 -0.88 17.39
CA ILE A 61 11.32 -1.45 17.99
C ILE A 61 10.92 -2.62 17.12
N ARG A 62 10.65 -3.78 17.72
CA ARG A 62 10.15 -4.96 17.00
C ARG A 62 8.78 -5.37 17.50
N LYS A 63 7.93 -5.79 16.57
CA LYS A 63 6.67 -6.49 16.85
C LYS A 63 6.81 -7.95 16.49
N LEU A 64 6.42 -8.83 17.41
CA LEU A 64 6.31 -10.27 17.18
C LEU A 64 4.87 -10.63 16.79
N THR A 65 4.70 -11.41 15.74
CA THR A 65 3.40 -12.00 15.36
C THR A 65 3.26 -13.43 15.90
N ASP A 66 2.03 -13.96 15.90
CA ASP A 66 1.76 -15.34 16.34
C ASP A 66 2.46 -16.39 15.47
N SER A 67 2.70 -16.07 14.19
CA SER A 67 3.50 -16.89 13.27
C SER A 67 5.00 -16.88 13.57
N GLY A 68 5.45 -16.08 14.54
CA GLY A 68 6.86 -15.92 14.91
C GLY A 68 7.63 -14.89 14.08
N HIS A 69 6.98 -14.21 13.13
CA HIS A 69 7.63 -13.18 12.32
C HIS A 69 7.88 -11.90 13.15
N GLN A 70 9.05 -11.29 12.96
CA GLN A 70 9.41 -10.03 13.61
C GLN A 70 9.46 -8.88 12.61
N THR A 71 8.61 -7.88 12.82
CA THR A 71 8.64 -6.65 12.04
C THR A 71 9.47 -5.59 12.78
N SER A 72 10.54 -5.12 12.15
CA SER A 72 11.48 -4.16 12.74
C SER A 72 11.26 -2.72 12.27
N ILE A 73 11.31 -1.80 13.23
CA ILE A 73 11.09 -0.36 13.08
C ILE A 73 12.29 0.39 13.64
N LEU A 74 12.80 1.36 12.89
CA LEU A 74 13.85 2.28 13.33
C LEU A 74 13.28 3.67 13.56
N THR A 75 13.73 4.31 14.64
CA THR A 75 13.33 5.67 14.97
C THR A 75 14.46 6.52 15.54
N THR A 76 14.47 7.80 15.16
CA THR A 76 15.31 8.84 15.80
C THR A 76 14.55 9.57 16.92
N ASN A 77 13.29 9.21 17.20
CA ASN A 77 12.50 9.77 18.29
C ASN A 77 12.82 9.03 19.59
N PHE A 78 13.61 9.65 20.47
CA PHE A 78 13.96 9.09 21.77
C PHE A 78 13.01 9.51 22.90
N GLN A 79 12.02 10.35 22.62
CA GLN A 79 11.12 10.91 23.63
C GLN A 79 9.76 10.21 23.64
N ALA A 80 9.22 9.86 22.48
CA ALA A 80 7.90 9.24 22.40
C ALA A 80 7.91 7.81 22.96
N PRO A 81 6.82 7.37 23.62
CA PRO A 81 6.69 6.00 24.10
C PRO A 81 6.78 4.98 22.95
N MET A 82 7.42 3.84 23.22
CA MET A 82 7.53 2.74 22.25
C MET A 82 6.17 2.32 21.67
N PRO A 83 5.10 2.12 22.48
CA PRO A 83 3.83 1.65 21.95
C PRO A 83 3.19 2.65 20.96
N THR A 84 3.30 3.96 21.23
CA THR A 84 2.83 5.03 20.33
C THR A 84 3.57 5.01 18.99
N LEU A 85 4.88 4.80 19.02
CA LEU A 85 5.71 4.71 17.80
C LEU A 85 5.39 3.43 17.01
N ALA A 86 5.19 2.31 17.69
CA ALA A 86 4.79 1.06 17.07
C ALA A 86 3.45 1.21 16.33
N VAL A 87 2.40 1.71 17.00
CA VAL A 87 1.08 1.94 16.38
C VAL A 87 1.20 2.88 15.19
N SER A 88 1.93 3.99 15.32
CA SER A 88 2.04 4.98 14.25
C SER A 88 2.54 4.38 12.93
N LEU A 89 3.48 3.43 13.00
CA LEU A 89 3.97 2.77 11.80
C LEU A 89 3.11 1.58 11.38
N PHE A 90 2.54 0.81 12.30
CA PHE A 90 1.61 -0.28 11.94
C PHE A 90 0.29 0.24 11.35
N ALA A 91 -0.17 1.41 11.78
CA ALA A 91 -1.28 2.13 11.16
C ALA A 91 -0.99 2.53 9.70
N ARG A 92 0.27 2.46 9.24
CA ARG A 92 0.58 2.61 7.81
C ARG A 92 -0.05 1.51 6.96
N TRP A 93 -0.28 0.31 7.51
CA TRP A 93 -1.02 -0.75 6.81
C TRP A 93 -2.46 -0.30 6.48
N THR A 94 -3.05 0.59 7.29
CA THR A 94 -4.34 1.23 6.97
C THR A 94 -4.29 1.99 5.65
N GLN A 95 -3.13 2.47 5.19
CA GLN A 95 -2.99 3.10 3.87
C GLN A 95 -3.17 2.09 2.73
N GLU A 96 -2.61 0.89 2.87
CA GLU A 96 -2.80 -0.17 1.87
C GLU A 96 -4.26 -0.63 1.85
N ASN A 97 -4.88 -0.76 3.03
CA ASN A 97 -6.31 -1.04 3.14
C ASN A 97 -7.15 0.09 2.51
N SER A 98 -6.81 1.37 2.71
CA SER A 98 -7.52 2.48 2.10
C SER A 98 -7.38 2.47 0.58
N PHE A 99 -6.19 2.20 0.03
CA PHE A 99 -6.01 2.12 -1.42
C PHE A 99 -6.78 0.94 -2.01
N ARG A 100 -6.73 -0.23 -1.39
CA ARG A 100 -7.51 -1.40 -1.81
C ARG A 100 -9.00 -1.08 -1.85
N TYR A 101 -9.53 -0.57 -0.74
CA TYR A 101 -10.95 -0.23 -0.60
C TYR A 101 -11.40 0.86 -1.58
N MET A 102 -10.60 1.92 -1.74
CA MET A 102 -10.91 3.00 -2.67
C MET A 102 -10.82 2.57 -4.14
N ARG A 103 -9.93 1.62 -4.48
CA ARG A 103 -9.92 1.03 -5.83
C ARG A 103 -11.19 0.20 -6.06
N GLU A 104 -11.54 -0.65 -5.10
CA GLU A 104 -12.69 -1.56 -5.20
C GLU A 104 -14.05 -0.85 -5.22
N HIS A 105 -14.26 0.14 -4.34
CA HIS A 105 -15.58 0.75 -4.14
C HIS A 105 -15.71 2.19 -4.64
N TYR A 106 -14.58 2.88 -4.87
CA TYR A 106 -14.58 4.25 -5.40
C TYR A 106 -13.95 4.34 -6.79
N GLY A 107 -13.45 3.23 -7.35
CA GLY A 107 -12.77 3.22 -8.66
C GLY A 107 -11.62 4.22 -8.71
N LEU A 108 -10.79 4.29 -7.66
CA LEU A 108 -9.68 5.26 -7.59
C LEU A 108 -8.67 5.11 -8.75
N ASP A 109 -8.53 3.92 -9.31
CA ASP A 109 -7.69 3.59 -10.46
C ASP A 109 -8.43 3.63 -11.81
N HIS A 110 -9.72 3.99 -11.82
CA HIS A 110 -10.47 4.11 -13.07
C HIS A 110 -10.01 5.33 -13.88
N LEU A 111 -10.08 5.19 -15.21
CA LEU A 111 -9.83 6.27 -16.14
C LEU A 111 -10.99 7.27 -16.10
N ILE A 112 -10.68 8.54 -15.85
CA ILE A 112 -11.69 9.62 -15.78
C ILE A 112 -11.85 10.31 -17.14
N GLU A 113 -10.76 10.41 -17.91
CA GLU A 113 -10.78 11.00 -19.24
C GLU A 113 -9.72 10.39 -20.16
N TYR A 114 -10.01 10.40 -21.45
CA TYR A 114 -9.10 9.90 -22.50
C TYR A 114 -8.19 10.99 -23.08
N GLY A 115 -8.40 12.26 -22.70
CA GLY A 115 -7.62 13.37 -23.19
C GLY A 115 -6.16 13.27 -22.77
N THR A 116 -5.25 13.59 -23.68
CA THR A 116 -3.81 13.66 -23.40
C THR A 116 -3.29 15.10 -23.45
N GLU A 117 -2.13 15.30 -22.84
CA GLU A 117 -1.40 16.56 -22.82
C GLU A 117 0.11 16.32 -22.95
N PRO A 118 0.86 17.30 -23.50
CA PRO A 118 2.31 17.20 -23.58
C PRO A 118 2.91 17.14 -22.17
N ILE A 119 3.95 16.34 -22.04
CA ILE A 119 4.72 16.28 -20.79
C ILE A 119 5.70 17.45 -20.81
N PRO A 120 5.85 18.22 -19.71
CA PRO A 120 6.81 19.31 -19.67
C PRO A 120 8.24 18.84 -19.98
N ASP A 121 8.94 19.60 -20.81
CA ASP A 121 10.26 19.25 -21.37
C ASP A 121 11.34 18.88 -20.34
N ALA A 122 11.26 19.49 -19.15
CA ALA A 122 12.21 19.30 -18.06
C ALA A 122 11.95 18.03 -17.22
N VAL A 123 10.80 17.37 -17.41
CA VAL A 123 10.48 16.14 -16.68
C VAL A 123 11.50 15.07 -17.05
N SER A 124 12.08 14.46 -16.01
CA SER A 124 13.08 13.42 -16.14
C SER A 124 12.39 12.07 -16.34
N VAL A 125 12.73 11.36 -17.41
CA VAL A 125 12.19 10.04 -17.76
C VAL A 125 13.32 9.04 -17.97
N VAL A 126 13.02 7.75 -17.78
CA VAL A 126 14.01 6.70 -18.02
C VAL A 126 14.36 6.66 -19.51
N ASN A 127 15.66 6.74 -19.80
CA ASN A 127 16.19 6.74 -21.17
C ASN A 127 15.82 5.42 -21.89
N PRO A 128 15.16 5.47 -23.07
CA PRO A 128 14.83 4.28 -23.85
C PRO A 128 16.04 3.38 -24.17
N ALA A 129 17.21 3.96 -24.45
CA ALA A 129 18.43 3.21 -24.71
C ALA A 129 18.89 2.42 -23.48
N TRP A 130 18.87 3.07 -22.31
CA TRP A 130 19.16 2.42 -21.04
C TRP A 130 18.15 1.30 -20.73
N ARG A 131 16.85 1.56 -20.94
CA ARG A 131 15.77 0.58 -20.72
C ARG A 131 15.93 -0.64 -21.62
N LYS A 132 16.32 -0.46 -22.88
CA LYS A 132 16.58 -1.54 -23.84
C LYS A 132 17.73 -2.44 -23.36
N LEU A 133 18.84 -1.84 -22.93
CA LEU A 133 19.98 -2.57 -22.39
C LEU A 133 19.61 -3.32 -21.10
N ASP A 134 18.84 -2.70 -20.20
CA ASP A 134 18.35 -3.35 -18.99
C ASP A 134 17.44 -4.55 -19.30
N GLY A 135 16.55 -4.42 -20.28
CA GLY A 135 15.71 -5.52 -20.77
C GLY A 135 16.52 -6.68 -21.34
N GLN A 136 17.55 -6.40 -22.14
CA GLN A 136 18.46 -7.43 -22.67
C GLN A 136 19.23 -8.14 -21.55
N ILE A 137 19.74 -7.42 -20.56
CA ILE A 137 20.41 -8.00 -19.39
C ILE A 137 19.47 -8.94 -18.65
N ARG A 138 18.22 -8.53 -18.38
CA ARG A 138 17.23 -9.37 -17.68
C ARG A 138 16.90 -10.63 -18.48
N SER A 139 16.74 -10.51 -19.79
CA SER A 139 16.49 -11.65 -20.68
C SER A 139 17.63 -12.67 -20.60
N GLN A 140 18.88 -12.21 -20.78
CA GLN A 140 20.05 -13.08 -20.74
C GLN A 140 20.29 -13.67 -19.34
N ALA A 141 20.10 -12.87 -18.29
CA ALA A 141 20.18 -13.36 -16.92
C ALA A 141 19.14 -14.45 -16.63
N GLY A 142 17.92 -14.31 -17.17
CA GLY A 142 16.89 -15.34 -17.09
C GLY A 142 17.29 -16.64 -17.79
N ARG A 143 17.88 -16.54 -19.00
CA ARG A 143 18.42 -17.72 -19.72
C ARG A 143 19.56 -18.39 -18.94
N ARG A 144 20.53 -17.59 -18.46
CA ARG A 144 21.65 -18.06 -17.64
C ARG A 144 21.16 -18.77 -16.38
N HIS A 145 20.16 -18.22 -15.70
CA HIS A 145 19.60 -18.82 -14.49
C HIS A 145 18.97 -20.20 -14.77
N ARG A 146 18.25 -20.35 -15.89
CA ARG A 146 17.71 -21.66 -16.32
C ARG A 146 18.81 -22.68 -16.61
N LEU A 147 19.86 -22.29 -17.31
CA LEU A 147 20.99 -23.19 -17.59
C LEU A 147 21.77 -23.56 -16.31
N ALA A 148 21.96 -22.61 -15.40
CA ALA A 148 22.58 -22.87 -14.10
C ALA A 148 21.75 -23.85 -13.26
N ALA A 149 20.42 -23.76 -13.32
CA ALA A 149 19.54 -24.73 -12.66
C ALA A 149 19.65 -26.13 -13.30
N GLN A 150 19.68 -26.23 -14.63
CA GLN A 150 19.92 -27.50 -15.34
C GLN A 150 21.28 -28.10 -14.99
N PHE A 151 22.31 -27.25 -14.91
CA PHE A 151 23.65 -27.64 -14.49
C PHE A 151 23.67 -28.18 -13.05
N GLY A 152 22.95 -27.53 -12.13
CA GLY A 152 22.84 -27.97 -10.73
C GLY A 152 21.98 -29.24 -10.55
N ALA A 153 21.01 -29.47 -11.44
CA ALA A 153 20.14 -30.64 -11.43
C ALA A 153 20.78 -31.88 -12.08
N LEU A 154 21.91 -31.73 -12.77
CA LEU A 154 22.65 -32.85 -13.35
C LEU A 154 23.21 -33.73 -12.23
N ALA A 155 22.61 -34.91 -12.07
CA ALA A 155 23.08 -35.97 -11.18
C ALA A 155 23.58 -37.17 -12.00
N LEU A 156 24.57 -37.85 -11.46
CA LEU A 156 25.08 -39.13 -11.95
C LEU A 156 24.47 -40.25 -11.07
N SER A 157 24.21 -41.43 -11.64
CA SER A 157 23.74 -42.58 -10.87
C SER A 157 24.80 -43.07 -9.88
N GLU A 158 24.39 -43.78 -8.82
CA GLU A 158 25.31 -44.29 -7.79
C GLU A 158 26.37 -45.25 -8.35
N ASP A 159 26.02 -46.07 -9.35
CA ASP A 159 26.95 -46.93 -10.11
C ASP A 159 26.86 -46.65 -11.62
N PRO A 160 27.59 -45.64 -12.12
CA PRO A 160 27.55 -45.27 -13.54
C PRO A 160 28.52 -46.10 -14.38
N THR A 161 28.07 -46.55 -15.54
CA THR A 161 28.96 -47.12 -16.56
C THR A 161 29.88 -46.06 -17.16
N GLU A 162 31.04 -46.45 -17.70
CA GLU A 162 32.02 -45.53 -18.28
C GLU A 162 31.43 -44.63 -19.39
N SER A 163 30.54 -45.17 -20.21
CA SER A 163 29.78 -44.41 -21.23
C SER A 163 28.85 -43.36 -20.61
N GLN A 164 28.18 -43.68 -19.49
CA GLN A 164 27.33 -42.73 -18.77
C GLN A 164 28.16 -41.61 -18.13
N VAL A 165 29.35 -41.92 -17.59
CA VAL A 165 30.29 -40.92 -17.07
C VAL A 165 30.74 -39.97 -18.18
N GLN A 166 31.14 -40.50 -19.33
CA GLN A 166 31.62 -39.70 -20.46
C GLN A 166 30.52 -38.79 -21.02
N GLY A 167 29.31 -39.32 -21.22
CA GLY A 167 28.16 -38.52 -21.66
C GLY A 167 27.69 -37.49 -20.62
N PHE A 168 27.88 -37.77 -19.32
CA PHE A 168 27.63 -36.79 -18.25
C PHE A 168 28.65 -35.65 -18.28
N GLN A 169 29.94 -35.96 -18.41
CA GLN A 169 31.01 -34.97 -18.52
C GLN A 169 30.81 -34.05 -19.74
N GLN A 170 30.45 -34.59 -20.90
CA GLN A 170 30.16 -33.81 -22.10
C GLN A 170 28.98 -32.85 -21.90
N ARG A 171 27.85 -33.33 -21.35
CA ARG A 171 26.67 -32.49 -21.07
C ARG A 171 26.98 -31.39 -20.06
N LYS A 172 27.75 -31.72 -19.01
CA LYS A 172 28.19 -30.76 -18.00
C LYS A 172 29.11 -29.70 -18.60
N GLY A 173 30.07 -30.10 -19.44
CA GLY A 173 30.97 -29.20 -20.16
C GLY A 173 30.20 -28.24 -21.07
N HIS A 174 29.27 -28.75 -21.89
CA HIS A 174 28.45 -27.93 -22.79
C HIS A 174 27.63 -26.88 -22.03
N LEU A 175 26.95 -27.26 -20.94
CA LEU A 175 26.20 -26.30 -20.12
C LEU A 175 27.11 -25.26 -19.47
N GLN A 176 28.32 -25.66 -19.04
CA GLN A 176 29.29 -24.73 -18.47
C GLN A 176 29.76 -23.71 -19.51
N GLU A 177 30.03 -24.13 -20.75
CA GLU A 177 30.40 -23.25 -21.85
C GLU A 177 29.28 -22.27 -22.19
N GLU A 178 28.03 -22.73 -22.32
CA GLU A 178 26.90 -21.84 -22.58
C GLU A 178 26.69 -20.80 -21.46
N ILE A 179 26.86 -21.21 -20.20
CA ILE A 179 26.78 -20.29 -19.05
C ILE A 179 27.89 -19.24 -19.14
N GLN A 180 29.12 -19.63 -19.49
CA GLN A 180 30.24 -18.69 -19.64
C GLN A 180 30.01 -17.68 -20.75
N VAL A 181 29.49 -18.12 -21.91
CA VAL A 181 29.12 -17.23 -23.02
C VAL A 181 28.11 -16.19 -22.56
N LEU A 182 27.05 -16.63 -21.87
CA LEU A 182 26.04 -15.70 -21.34
C LEU A 182 26.60 -14.75 -20.29
N ASP A 183 27.52 -15.22 -19.45
CA ASP A 183 28.18 -14.37 -18.45
C ASP A 183 28.99 -13.25 -19.10
N LEU A 184 29.71 -13.54 -20.18
CA LEU A 184 30.44 -12.54 -20.98
C LEU A 184 29.48 -11.55 -21.67
N GLU A 185 28.41 -12.04 -22.28
CA GLU A 185 27.39 -11.19 -22.91
C GLU A 185 26.73 -10.25 -21.89
N ILE A 186 26.35 -10.77 -20.72
CA ILE A 186 25.76 -9.98 -19.63
C ILE A 186 26.76 -8.94 -19.14
N ALA A 187 28.04 -9.29 -18.98
CA ALA A 187 29.08 -8.37 -18.55
C ALA A 187 29.25 -7.21 -19.55
N ASN A 188 29.29 -7.51 -20.85
CA ASN A 188 29.36 -6.50 -21.91
C ASN A 188 28.13 -5.57 -21.89
N LEU A 189 26.92 -6.14 -21.84
CA LEU A 189 25.69 -5.34 -21.75
C LEU A 189 25.66 -4.44 -20.50
N LYS A 190 26.18 -4.91 -19.37
CA LYS A 190 26.33 -4.09 -18.15
C LYS A 190 27.28 -2.92 -18.34
N GLN A 191 28.38 -3.11 -19.07
CA GLN A 191 29.32 -2.03 -19.39
C GLN A 191 28.66 -0.99 -20.31
N LEU A 192 27.98 -1.42 -21.38
CA LEU A 192 27.23 -0.54 -22.27
C LEU A 192 26.14 0.24 -21.50
N ARG A 193 25.39 -0.43 -20.63
CA ARG A 193 24.36 0.22 -19.79
C ARG A 193 24.95 1.27 -18.85
N LYS A 194 26.18 1.07 -18.35
CA LYS A 194 26.87 2.03 -17.48
C LYS A 194 27.24 3.32 -18.22
N GLN A 195 27.48 3.24 -19.53
CA GLN A 195 27.78 4.39 -20.38
C GLN A 195 26.52 5.17 -20.77
N ALA A 196 25.35 4.53 -20.77
CA ALA A 196 24.09 5.19 -21.03
C ALA A 196 23.57 5.93 -19.79
N GLU A 197 23.15 7.18 -19.97
CA GLU A 197 22.46 7.92 -18.91
C GLU A 197 21.15 7.24 -18.52
N HIS A 198 20.92 7.04 -17.22
CA HIS A 198 19.74 6.34 -16.72
C HIS A 198 18.45 7.16 -16.96
N HIS A 199 18.51 8.47 -16.77
CA HIS A 199 17.39 9.37 -16.99
C HIS A 199 17.80 10.54 -17.88
N ILE A 200 16.90 10.95 -18.75
CA ILE A 200 17.05 12.10 -19.65
C ILE A 200 15.78 12.96 -19.59
N PRO A 201 15.86 14.27 -19.84
CA PRO A 201 14.67 15.12 -19.91
C PRO A 201 13.84 14.77 -21.15
N VAL A 202 12.50 14.91 -21.08
CA VAL A 202 11.56 14.58 -22.17
C VAL A 202 11.95 15.22 -23.50
N LYS A 203 12.42 16.48 -23.50
CA LYS A 203 12.88 17.16 -24.72
C LYS A 203 14.00 16.43 -25.47
N SER A 204 14.81 15.65 -24.75
CA SER A 204 15.94 14.88 -25.29
C SER A 204 15.54 13.48 -25.75
N LEU A 205 14.26 13.10 -25.64
CA LEU A 205 13.77 11.85 -26.21
C LEU A 205 13.84 11.89 -27.74
N PRO A 206 14.23 10.76 -28.38
CA PRO A 206 14.03 10.57 -29.81
C PRO A 206 12.58 10.81 -30.20
N VAL A 207 12.34 11.40 -31.38
CA VAL A 207 10.98 11.75 -31.83
C VAL A 207 10.03 10.56 -31.80
N ALA A 208 10.51 9.38 -32.19
CA ALA A 208 9.73 8.14 -32.18
C ALA A 208 9.35 7.66 -30.76
N ASP A 209 10.11 8.06 -29.73
CA ASP A 209 9.89 7.68 -28.33
C ASP A 209 9.16 8.79 -27.53
N ARG A 210 8.79 9.91 -28.17
CA ARG A 210 8.04 10.97 -27.50
C ARG A 210 6.59 10.53 -27.26
N PHE A 211 6.09 10.84 -26.08
CA PHE A 211 4.74 10.47 -25.67
C PHE A 211 4.07 11.59 -24.88
N THR A 212 2.75 11.58 -24.88
CA THR A 212 1.90 12.44 -24.07
C THR A 212 1.47 11.71 -22.80
N ARG A 213 1.13 12.45 -21.75
CA ARG A 213 0.46 11.86 -20.57
C ARG A 213 -1.05 12.08 -20.64
N LEU A 214 -1.81 11.29 -19.90
CA LEU A 214 -3.22 11.58 -19.66
C LEU A 214 -3.34 12.92 -18.91
N ARG A 215 -4.38 13.69 -19.24
CA ARG A 215 -4.72 14.89 -18.50
C ARG A 215 -5.06 14.54 -17.06
N THR A 216 -4.57 15.36 -16.13
CA THR A 216 -4.67 15.06 -14.69
C THR A 216 -5.68 15.93 -13.96
N GLU A 217 -6.14 17.03 -14.55
CA GLU A 217 -7.03 18.00 -13.89
C GLU A 217 -8.33 17.36 -13.43
N ARG A 218 -9.06 16.68 -14.33
CA ARG A 218 -10.31 16.00 -13.97
C ARG A 218 -10.05 14.83 -13.02
N LYS A 219 -8.95 14.10 -13.23
CA LYS A 219 -8.54 13.01 -12.33
C LYS A 219 -8.35 13.51 -10.91
N HIS A 220 -7.61 14.60 -10.72
CA HIS A 220 -7.37 15.19 -9.41
C HIS A 220 -8.65 15.70 -8.76
N PHE A 221 -9.52 16.35 -9.52
CA PHE A 221 -10.81 16.82 -9.02
C PHE A 221 -11.68 15.66 -8.53
N ILE A 222 -11.89 14.65 -9.37
CA ILE A 222 -12.72 13.47 -9.04
C ILE A 222 -12.09 12.66 -7.90
N ASP A 223 -10.78 12.48 -7.89
CA ASP A 223 -10.09 11.77 -6.80
C ASP A 223 -10.25 12.50 -5.46
N THR A 224 -10.24 13.84 -5.48
CA THR A 224 -10.47 14.63 -4.27
C THR A 224 -11.87 14.38 -3.72
N LEU A 225 -12.89 14.36 -4.59
CA LEU A 225 -14.26 14.01 -4.17
C LEU A 225 -14.35 12.58 -3.61
N LYS A 226 -13.71 11.61 -4.27
CA LYS A 226 -13.63 10.22 -3.78
C LYS A 226 -12.95 10.13 -2.42
N MET A 227 -11.87 10.89 -2.20
CA MET A 227 -11.17 10.94 -0.91
C MET A 227 -12.04 11.56 0.19
N ILE A 228 -12.82 12.60 -0.13
CA ILE A 228 -13.76 13.22 0.82
C ILE A 228 -14.86 12.22 1.18
N ALA A 229 -15.48 11.57 0.19
CA ALA A 229 -16.52 10.58 0.39
C ALA A 229 -16.00 9.38 1.21
N TYR A 230 -14.81 8.85 0.88
CA TYR A 230 -14.16 7.80 1.66
C TYR A 230 -13.94 8.18 3.13
N ARG A 231 -13.54 9.44 3.40
CA ARG A 231 -13.37 9.93 4.76
C ARG A 231 -14.72 10.01 5.49
N ALA A 232 -15.75 10.53 4.84
CA ALA A 232 -17.10 10.59 5.41
C ALA A 232 -17.64 9.18 5.73
N GLU A 233 -17.50 8.22 4.79
CA GLU A 233 -17.83 6.82 5.01
C GLU A 233 -17.03 6.22 6.16
N THR A 234 -15.73 6.50 6.25
CA THR A 234 -14.89 6.01 7.36
C THR A 234 -15.39 6.53 8.70
N SER A 235 -15.77 7.81 8.79
CA SER A 235 -16.36 8.37 10.00
C SER A 235 -17.72 7.74 10.35
N MET A 236 -18.61 7.55 9.37
CA MET A 236 -19.88 6.86 9.60
C MET A 236 -19.70 5.40 10.01
N ALA A 237 -18.69 4.71 9.45
CA ALA A 237 -18.38 3.33 9.81
C ALA A 237 -17.86 3.22 11.24
N SER A 238 -17.12 4.22 11.72
CA SER A 238 -16.70 4.31 13.12
C SER A 238 -17.89 4.48 14.06
N LEU A 239 -18.84 5.37 13.73
CA LEU A 239 -20.07 5.56 14.52
C LEU A 239 -20.91 4.28 14.58
N LEU A 240 -21.18 3.66 13.42
CA LEU A 240 -21.95 2.42 13.36
C LEU A 240 -21.33 1.28 14.15
N ARG A 241 -19.99 1.19 14.20
CA ARG A 241 -19.29 0.12 14.90
C ARG A 241 -19.61 0.08 16.39
N GLU A 242 -19.83 1.24 17.02
CA GLU A 242 -20.20 1.33 18.43
C GLU A 242 -21.55 0.66 18.73
N HIS A 243 -22.39 0.51 17.70
CA HIS A 243 -23.74 -0.02 17.80
C HIS A 243 -23.91 -1.40 17.13
N MET A 244 -22.82 -2.06 16.73
CA MET A 244 -22.87 -3.37 16.05
C MET A 244 -22.12 -4.45 16.84
N ALA A 245 -22.76 -5.61 17.02
CA ALA A 245 -22.18 -6.75 17.73
C ALA A 245 -21.04 -7.44 16.96
N ARG A 246 -20.93 -7.23 15.64
CA ARG A 246 -19.89 -7.80 14.77
C ARG A 246 -19.13 -6.68 14.04
N GLY A 247 -17.81 -6.68 14.24
CA GLY A 247 -16.68 -6.09 13.50
C GLY A 247 -16.79 -4.88 12.56
N ALA A 248 -15.60 -4.42 12.13
CA ALA A 248 -15.40 -3.30 11.21
C ALA A 248 -15.96 -3.50 9.78
N ASP A 249 -15.91 -4.73 9.28
CA ASP A 249 -16.27 -5.04 7.89
C ASP A 249 -17.79 -5.02 7.66
N ASP A 250 -18.58 -5.40 8.68
CA ASP A 250 -20.04 -5.39 8.62
C ASP A 250 -20.59 -3.96 8.55
N ALA A 251 -19.98 -3.01 9.27
CA ALA A 251 -20.37 -1.60 9.23
C ALA A 251 -20.20 -0.97 7.84
N ARG A 252 -19.09 -1.27 7.16
CA ARG A 252 -18.86 -0.78 5.78
C ARG A 252 -19.77 -1.47 4.77
N ALA A 253 -20.03 -2.76 4.94
CA ALA A 253 -21.00 -3.47 4.11
C ALA A 253 -22.40 -2.85 4.21
N LEU A 254 -22.83 -2.55 5.43
CA LEU A 254 -24.10 -1.89 5.71
C LEU A 254 -24.18 -0.50 5.07
N LEU A 255 -23.15 0.34 5.24
CA LEU A 255 -23.11 1.67 4.61
C LEU A 255 -23.19 1.60 3.08
N ARG A 256 -22.44 0.68 2.45
CA ARG A 256 -22.52 0.48 1.00
C ARG A 256 -23.93 0.09 0.55
N GLN A 257 -24.62 -0.73 1.33
CA GLN A 257 -26.02 -1.07 1.06
C GLN A 257 -26.92 0.16 1.17
N ILE A 258 -26.76 0.97 2.22
CA ILE A 258 -27.51 2.22 2.40
C ILE A 258 -27.30 3.17 1.20
N PHE A 259 -26.06 3.34 0.73
CA PHE A 259 -25.77 4.23 -0.39
C PHE A 259 -26.31 3.75 -1.74
N GLN A 260 -26.70 2.47 -1.85
CA GLN A 260 -27.31 1.90 -3.05
C GLN A 260 -28.84 1.88 -2.98
N THR A 261 -29.42 2.18 -1.82
CA THR A 261 -30.87 2.25 -1.62
C THR A 261 -31.35 3.67 -1.87
N GLU A 262 -32.54 3.79 -2.47
CA GLU A 262 -33.21 5.08 -2.63
C GLU A 262 -33.63 5.67 -1.27
N ALA A 263 -33.85 6.98 -1.24
CA ALA A 263 -34.36 7.67 -0.06
C ALA A 263 -35.38 8.72 -0.48
N ASP A 264 -36.45 8.85 0.30
CA ASP A 264 -37.44 9.91 0.05
C ASP A 264 -36.92 11.25 0.61
N LEU A 265 -37.04 12.30 -0.20
CA LEU A 265 -36.71 13.66 0.20
C LEU A 265 -38.00 14.48 0.34
N THR A 266 -38.34 14.91 1.55
CA THR A 266 -39.52 15.74 1.80
C THR A 266 -39.11 17.08 2.43
N PRO A 267 -39.17 18.19 1.66
CA PRO A 267 -38.91 19.52 2.19
C PRO A 267 -40.11 20.03 3.00
N ASP A 268 -39.83 20.62 4.16
CA ASP A 268 -40.76 21.41 4.95
C ASP A 268 -40.23 22.84 5.04
N LEU A 269 -40.80 23.72 4.21
CA LEU A 269 -40.38 25.11 4.12
C LEU A 269 -40.83 25.95 5.33
N ALA A 270 -41.87 25.51 6.06
CA ALA A 270 -42.33 26.23 7.25
C ALA A 270 -41.43 25.93 8.45
N ALA A 271 -41.01 24.67 8.59
CA ALA A 271 -40.06 24.27 9.63
C ALA A 271 -38.59 24.49 9.25
N ASN A 272 -38.30 24.91 8.01
CA ASN A 272 -36.95 24.98 7.44
C ASN A 272 -36.18 23.65 7.57
N THR A 273 -36.83 22.53 7.24
CA THR A 273 -36.18 21.21 7.29
C THR A 273 -36.30 20.47 5.96
N LEU A 274 -35.35 19.57 5.71
CA LEU A 274 -35.41 18.59 4.63
C LEU A 274 -35.33 17.20 5.25
N THR A 275 -36.46 16.50 5.26
CA THR A 275 -36.49 15.12 5.78
C THR A 275 -35.91 14.18 4.73
N VAL A 276 -34.90 13.40 5.12
CA VAL A 276 -34.31 12.31 4.34
C VAL A 276 -34.79 11.00 4.95
N ARG A 277 -35.69 10.29 4.28
CA ARG A 277 -36.23 9.02 4.77
C ARG A 277 -35.54 7.85 4.09
N LEU A 278 -34.79 7.07 4.87
CA LEU A 278 -34.18 5.82 4.42
C LEU A 278 -35.21 4.68 4.47
N HIS A 279 -35.18 3.78 3.50
CA HIS A 279 -36.01 2.56 3.56
C HIS A 279 -35.39 1.51 4.50
N HIS A 280 -36.25 0.67 5.09
CA HIS A 280 -35.81 -0.49 5.88
C HIS A 280 -34.95 -1.44 5.05
N LEU A 281 -33.97 -2.06 5.70
CA LEU A 281 -33.19 -3.14 5.10
C LEU A 281 -33.78 -4.51 5.47
N THR A 282 -33.22 -5.58 4.91
CA THR A 282 -33.77 -6.93 5.06
C THR A 282 -33.71 -7.49 6.49
N GLN A 283 -32.89 -6.93 7.38
CA GLN A 283 -32.71 -7.44 8.74
C GLN A 283 -32.99 -6.36 9.79
N ALA A 284 -33.87 -6.65 10.75
CA ALA A 284 -34.23 -5.74 11.83
C ALA A 284 -33.04 -5.27 12.70
N VAL A 285 -31.99 -6.09 12.81
CA VAL A 285 -30.76 -5.71 13.52
C VAL A 285 -30.04 -4.55 12.82
N HIS A 286 -30.09 -4.48 11.49
CA HIS A 286 -29.50 -3.37 10.74
C HIS A 286 -30.30 -2.08 10.95
N ASP A 287 -31.62 -2.17 11.00
CA ASP A 287 -32.48 -1.00 11.24
C ASP A 287 -32.18 -0.35 12.59
N GLN A 288 -31.99 -1.14 13.65
CA GLN A 288 -31.60 -0.63 14.96
C GLN A 288 -30.27 0.13 14.93
N SER A 289 -29.24 -0.44 14.28
CA SER A 289 -27.94 0.24 14.13
C SER A 289 -28.06 1.51 13.26
N ILE A 290 -28.92 1.50 12.23
CA ILE A 290 -29.18 2.68 11.39
C ILE A 290 -29.83 3.78 12.20
N GLU A 291 -30.84 3.50 13.03
CA GLU A 291 -31.49 4.52 13.86
C GLU A 291 -30.52 5.28 14.77
N HIS A 292 -29.53 4.57 15.33
CA HIS A 292 -28.46 5.21 16.10
C HIS A 292 -27.60 6.13 15.21
N LEU A 293 -27.16 5.66 14.04
CA LEU A 293 -26.44 6.50 13.09
C LEU A 293 -27.25 7.75 12.69
N LEU A 294 -28.55 7.61 12.43
CA LEU A 294 -29.40 8.75 12.07
C LEU A 294 -29.54 9.74 13.21
N THR A 295 -29.54 9.27 14.46
CA THR A 295 -29.52 10.13 15.65
C THR A 295 -28.25 10.98 15.69
N ASP A 296 -27.09 10.36 15.47
CA ASP A 296 -25.80 11.06 15.43
C ASP A 296 -25.73 12.07 14.28
N LEU A 297 -26.22 11.69 13.09
CA LEU A 297 -26.28 12.58 11.93
C LEU A 297 -27.21 13.77 12.21
N ASN A 298 -28.37 13.55 12.83
CA ASN A 298 -29.30 14.62 13.18
C ASN A 298 -28.72 15.57 14.24
N ALA A 299 -27.91 15.07 15.18
CA ALA A 299 -27.24 15.89 16.18
C ALA A 299 -26.26 16.92 15.57
N THR A 300 -25.77 16.68 14.34
CA THR A 300 -24.89 17.63 13.64
C THR A 300 -25.61 18.90 13.17
N GLN A 301 -26.94 18.90 13.12
CA GLN A 301 -27.77 20.01 12.61
C GLN A 301 -27.31 20.50 11.23
N THR A 302 -26.90 19.56 10.37
CA THR A 302 -26.33 19.88 9.05
C THR A 302 -27.36 20.58 8.16
N VAL A 303 -26.99 21.73 7.60
CA VAL A 303 -27.81 22.46 6.62
C VAL A 303 -27.50 21.96 5.21
N PHE A 304 -28.53 21.68 4.41
CA PHE A 304 -28.36 21.23 3.04
C PHE A 304 -27.70 22.32 2.17
N PRO A 305 -26.60 22.01 1.46
CA PRO A 305 -25.83 23.01 0.72
C PRO A 305 -26.69 23.82 -0.27
N GLY A 306 -26.51 25.14 -0.25
CA GLY A 306 -27.26 26.07 -1.12
C GLY A 306 -28.69 26.39 -0.65
N THR A 307 -29.07 25.96 0.56
CA THR A 307 -30.39 26.24 1.15
C THR A 307 -30.27 26.65 2.62
N GLN A 308 -31.42 26.92 3.27
CA GLN A 308 -31.53 27.08 4.72
C GLN A 308 -32.21 25.88 5.40
N LEU A 309 -32.36 24.75 4.68
CA LEU A 309 -33.06 23.58 5.18
C LEU A 309 -32.12 22.72 6.02
N THR A 310 -32.43 22.51 7.29
CA THR A 310 -31.72 21.57 8.16
C THR A 310 -32.11 20.13 7.81
N LEU A 311 -31.12 19.27 7.61
CA LEU A 311 -31.34 17.85 7.30
C LEU A 311 -31.88 17.11 8.53
N VAL A 312 -32.93 16.31 8.31
CA VAL A 312 -33.50 15.43 9.31
C VAL A 312 -33.61 14.02 8.73
N PHE A 313 -32.73 13.13 9.16
CA PHE A 313 -32.69 11.74 8.75
C PHE A 313 -33.68 10.90 9.58
N LYS A 314 -34.47 10.06 8.90
CA LYS A 314 -35.41 9.12 9.53
C LYS A 314 -35.35 7.77 8.82
N LEU A 315 -35.60 6.70 9.57
CA LEU A 315 -35.95 5.43 8.97
C LEU A 315 -37.44 5.45 8.57
N GLY A 316 -37.79 4.78 7.48
CA GLY A 316 -39.18 4.63 7.05
C GLY A 316 -40.03 3.99 8.14
N SER A 317 -41.34 4.15 8.04
CA SER A 317 -42.28 3.37 8.82
C SER A 317 -42.52 2.05 8.11
N SER A 318 -42.43 0.92 8.83
CA SER A 318 -42.86 -0.39 8.37
C SER A 318 -44.36 -0.44 8.07
#